data_AF-A0A2V6YEG5-F1
#
_entry.id   AF-A0A2V6YEG5-F1
#
_cell.length_a   1.000
_cell.length_b   1.000
_cell.length_c   1.000
_cell.angle_alpha   90.00
_cell.angle_beta   90.00
_cell.angle_gamma   90.00
#
_symmetry.space_group_name_H-M   'P 1'
#
loop_
_entity.id
_entity.type
_entity.pdbx_description
1 polymer ?
#
loop_
_entity_poly.entity_id
_entity_poly.type
_entity_poly.pdbx_seq_one_letter_code
_entity_poly.pdbx_strand_id
1 'polypeptide(L)'
;AGVEVVYTGLKRTPEEIVQAAIQEDVDVVGLSVLSGAHLVLSRRVIDGLRAHGATEVRVVVGGIIPPRDIEELLRLGVARAFPMGTPLPEIVKAFKGSV
;
A
#
# COMPACT_ATOMS: atom_id res chain seq x y z
N ALA A 1 -10.10 6.48 15.67
CA ALA A 1 -9.19 6.82 14.56
C ALA A 1 -7.93 7.33 15.25
N GLY A 2 -6.80 6.70 14.98
CA GLY A 2 -5.59 6.85 15.79
C GLY A 2 -4.40 6.19 15.11
N VAL A 3 -4.26 6.46 13.80
CA VAL A 3 -3.09 6.07 13.02
C VAL A 3 -2.18 7.28 12.92
N GLU A 4 -0.90 7.11 13.20
CA GLU A 4 0.13 8.07 12.84
C GLU A 4 0.41 7.96 11.35
N VAL A 5 0.63 9.10 10.69
CA VAL A 5 0.77 9.15 9.24
C VAL A 5 2.06 9.87 8.89
N VAL A 6 2.98 9.13 8.28
CA VAL A 6 4.16 9.69 7.61
C VAL A 6 3.81 9.92 6.15
N TYR A 7 3.77 11.20 5.74
CA TYR A 7 3.52 11.55 4.34
C TYR A 7 4.84 11.75 3.58
N THR A 8 5.11 10.87 2.62
CA THR A 8 6.36 10.86 1.85
C THR A 8 6.42 11.91 0.72
N GLY A 9 5.32 12.62 0.43
CA GLY A 9 5.24 13.54 -0.70
C GLY A 9 4.93 12.86 -2.04
N LEU A 10 5.01 13.63 -3.12
CA LEU A 10 4.65 13.20 -4.47
C LEU A 10 5.84 12.65 -5.26
N LYS A 11 5.55 11.77 -6.23
CA LYS A 11 6.50 11.26 -7.23
C LYS A 11 7.73 10.54 -6.64
N ARG A 12 7.52 9.82 -5.53
CA ARG A 12 8.54 8.95 -4.95
C ARG A 12 8.75 7.71 -5.78
N THR A 13 10.00 7.29 -5.91
CA THR A 13 10.33 6.00 -6.51
C THR A 13 9.93 4.87 -5.54
N PRO A 14 9.68 3.65 -6.04
CA PRO A 14 9.46 2.49 -5.18
C PRO A 14 10.58 2.29 -4.16
N GLU A 15 11.83 2.54 -4.56
CA GLU A 15 13.00 2.42 -3.69
C GLU A 15 12.98 3.44 -2.55
N GLU A 16 12.63 4.71 -2.82
CA GLU A 16 12.46 5.73 -1.78
C GLU A 16 11.34 5.36 -0.80
N ILE A 17 10.23 4.80 -1.30
CA ILE A 17 9.11 4.37 -0.46
C ILE A 17 9.53 3.23 0.46
N VAL A 18 10.26 2.24 -0.04
CA VAL A 18 10.77 1.11 0.74
C VAL A 18 11.72 1.60 1.84
N GLN A 19 12.65 2.49 1.52
CA GLN A 19 13.58 3.04 2.50
C GLN A 19 12.86 3.84 3.59
N ALA A 20 11.88 4.66 3.21
CA ALA A 20 11.07 5.39 4.19
C ALA A 20 10.30 4.43 5.11
N ALA A 21 9.69 3.37 4.56
CA ALA A 21 8.97 2.38 5.37
C ALA A 21 9.86 1.71 6.42
N ILE A 22 11.10 1.38 6.06
CA ILE A 22 12.06 0.74 6.96
C ILE A 22 12.57 1.73 8.01
N GLN A 23 12.91 2.96 7.60
CA GLN A 23 13.45 3.98 8.52
C GLN A 23 12.43 4.43 9.56
N GLU A 24 11.17 4.52 9.15
CA GLU A 24 10.07 4.96 10.00
C GLU A 24 9.38 3.80 10.74
N ASP A 25 9.85 2.55 10.53
CA ASP A 25 9.33 1.32 11.17
C ASP A 25 7.80 1.21 11.09
N VAL A 26 7.24 1.39 9.89
CA VAL A 26 5.78 1.47 9.71
C VAL A 26 5.12 0.09 9.64
N ASP A 27 3.93 -0.03 10.25
CA ASP A 27 3.11 -1.25 10.11
C ASP A 27 2.54 -1.44 8.69
N VAL A 28 2.27 -0.33 7.99
CA VAL A 28 1.54 -0.33 6.72
C VAL A 28 2.08 0.76 5.77
N VAL A 29 2.32 0.37 4.52
CA VAL A 29 2.54 1.28 3.39
C VAL A 29 1.26 1.43 2.59
N GLY A 30 0.74 2.66 2.50
CA GLY A 30 -0.40 3.00 1.65
C GLY A 30 0.02 3.60 0.32
N LEU A 31 -0.20 2.88 -0.79
CA LEU A 31 0.07 3.37 -2.15
C LEU A 31 -1.19 3.97 -2.75
N SER A 32 -1.15 5.26 -3.11
CA SER A 32 -2.24 5.94 -3.83
C SER A 32 -1.85 6.13 -5.30
N VAL A 33 -2.49 5.38 -6.20
CA VAL A 33 -2.13 5.32 -7.62
C VAL A 33 -3.32 5.67 -8.52
N LEU A 34 -3.23 6.82 -9.18
CA LEU A 34 -4.25 7.31 -10.11
C LEU A 34 -3.85 7.14 -11.59
N SER A 35 -2.64 6.66 -11.87
CA SER A 35 -2.07 6.52 -13.21
C SER A 35 -2.34 5.18 -13.89
N GLY A 36 -2.98 4.23 -13.19
CA GLY A 36 -3.15 2.85 -13.65
C GLY A 36 -1.90 1.97 -13.51
N ALA A 37 -0.83 2.49 -12.91
CA ALA A 37 0.42 1.75 -12.68
C ALA A 37 0.44 0.92 -11.37
N HIS A 38 -0.72 0.67 -10.76
CA HIS A 38 -0.85 0.04 -9.43
C HIS A 38 -0.15 -1.32 -9.37
N LEU A 39 -0.34 -2.20 -10.36
CA LEU A 39 0.31 -3.53 -10.36
C LEU A 39 1.84 -3.42 -10.34
N VAL A 40 2.40 -2.61 -11.23
CA VAL A 40 3.86 -2.46 -11.38
C VAL A 40 4.47 -1.82 -10.14
N LEU A 41 3.86 -0.75 -9.64
CA LEU A 41 4.36 -0.03 -8.46
C LEU A 41 4.25 -0.88 -7.20
N SER A 42 3.10 -1.54 -6.98
CA SER A 42 2.91 -2.42 -5.82
C SER A 42 3.88 -3.58 -5.82
N ARG A 43 4.11 -4.23 -6.98
CA ARG A 43 5.10 -5.30 -7.09
C ARG A 43 6.50 -4.80 -6.71
N ARG A 44 6.95 -3.66 -7.25
CA ARG A 44 8.29 -3.12 -6.94
C ARG A 44 8.46 -2.78 -5.45
N VAL A 45 7.44 -2.21 -4.82
CA VAL A 45 7.48 -1.90 -3.38
C VAL A 45 7.51 -3.19 -2.55
N ILE A 46 6.64 -4.16 -2.85
CA ILE A 46 6.60 -5.45 -2.13
C ILE A 46 7.93 -6.21 -2.28
N ASP A 47 8.45 -6.31 -3.50
CA ASP A 47 9.72 -6.99 -3.77
C ASP A 47 10.88 -6.27 -3.07
N GLY A 48 10.87 -4.93 -3.06
CA GLY A 48 11.84 -4.12 -2.33
C GLY A 48 11.80 -4.34 -0.82
N LEU A 49 10.60 -4.35 -0.21
CA LEU A 49 10.42 -4.66 1.21
C LEU A 49 10.95 -6.07 1.55
N ARG A 50 10.58 -7.07 0.74
CA ARG A 50 11.08 -8.45 0.88
C ARG A 50 12.60 -8.54 0.79
N ALA A 51 13.21 -7.83 -0.16
CA ALA A 51 14.66 -7.83 -0.34
C ALA A 51 15.41 -7.26 0.88
N HIS A 52 14.78 -6.38 1.66
CA HIS A 52 15.33 -5.80 2.89
C HIS A 52 14.90 -6.56 4.15
N GLY A 53 14.19 -7.68 4.02
CA GLY A 53 13.68 -8.48 5.14
C GLY A 53 12.45 -7.89 5.84
N ALA A 54 11.88 -6.79 5.33
CA ALA A 54 10.74 -6.09 5.93
C ALA A 54 9.39 -6.70 5.51
N THR A 55 9.21 -8.00 5.75
CA THR A 55 8.06 -8.77 5.23
C THR A 55 6.78 -8.59 6.04
N GLU A 56 6.91 -8.11 7.27
CA GLU A 56 5.82 -7.76 8.18
C GLU A 56 5.09 -6.46 7.78
N VAL A 57 5.76 -5.56 7.05
CA VAL A 57 5.18 -4.31 6.55
C VAL A 57 4.11 -4.62 5.51
N ARG A 58 2.85 -4.32 5.85
CA ARG A 58 1.72 -4.59 4.94
C ARG A 58 1.63 -3.51 3.87
N VAL A 59 1.37 -3.90 2.62
CA VAL A 59 1.11 -2.95 1.54
C VAL A 59 -0.39 -2.90 1.25
N VAL A 60 -0.98 -1.71 1.28
CA VAL A 60 -2.35 -1.47 0.80
C VAL A 60 -2.32 -0.52 -0.39
N VAL A 61 -3.29 -0.63 -1.29
CA VAL A 61 -3.31 0.13 -2.54
C VAL A 61 -4.66 0.78 -2.73
N GLY A 62 -4.68 2.06 -3.09
CA GLY A 62 -5.89 2.78 -3.45
C GLY A 62 -5.75 3.54 -4.76
N GLY A 63 -6.88 3.98 -5.33
CA GLY A 63 -6.92 4.81 -6.52
C GLY A 63 -7.72 4.19 -7.68
N ILE A 64 -7.29 4.42 -8.92
CA ILE A 64 -8.00 3.90 -10.10
C ILE A 64 -7.56 2.47 -10.35
N ILE A 65 -8.29 1.52 -9.78
CA ILE A 65 -8.00 0.08 -9.86
C ILE A 65 -9.15 -0.62 -10.59
N PRO A 66 -8.92 -1.15 -11.80
CA PRO A 66 -9.90 -1.98 -12.49
C PRO A 66 -10.25 -3.23 -11.67
N PRO A 67 -11.52 -3.68 -11.62
CA PRO A 67 -11.91 -4.86 -10.83
C PRO A 67 -11.09 -6.12 -11.12
N ARG A 68 -10.71 -6.33 -12.39
CA ARG A 68 -9.87 -7.44 -12.85
C ARG A 68 -8.45 -7.43 -12.25
N ASP A 69 -7.94 -6.27 -11.87
CA ASP A 69 -6.57 -6.12 -11.34
C ASP A 69 -6.54 -6.31 -9.82
N ILE A 70 -7.70 -6.26 -9.15
CA ILE A 70 -7.80 -6.42 -7.69
C ILE A 70 -7.29 -7.81 -7.26
N GLU A 71 -7.75 -8.86 -7.95
CA GLU A 71 -7.34 -10.23 -7.62
C GLU A 71 -5.82 -10.41 -7.80
N GLU A 72 -5.25 -9.81 -8.85
CA GLU A 72 -3.82 -9.85 -9.09
C GLU A 72 -3.04 -9.08 -8.01
N LEU A 73 -3.49 -7.89 -7.60
CA LEU A 73 -2.88 -7.15 -6.48
C LEU A 73 -2.83 -8.01 -5.20
N LEU A 74 -3.92 -8.70 -4.87
CA LEU A 74 -3.97 -9.58 -3.69
C LEU A 74 -2.97 -10.74 -3.83
N ARG A 75 -2.85 -11.37 -5.00
CA ARG A 75 -1.86 -12.43 -5.26
C ARG A 75 -0.42 -11.94 -5.15
N LEU A 76 -0.15 -10.68 -5.51
CA LEU A 76 1.18 -10.07 -5.36
C LEU A 76 1.61 -9.94 -3.89
N GLY A 77 0.64 -9.87 -2.97
CA GLY A 77 0.85 -9.65 -1.54
C GLY A 77 0.32 -8.31 -1.02
N VAL A 78 -0.49 -7.59 -1.82
CA VAL A 78 -1.24 -6.44 -1.30
C VAL A 78 -2.27 -6.94 -0.30
N ALA A 79 -2.25 -6.40 0.92
CA ALA A 79 -3.16 -6.79 1.99
C ALA A 79 -4.60 -6.35 1.69
N ARG A 80 -4.78 -5.18 1.07
CA ARG A 80 -6.10 -4.68 0.65
C ARG A 80 -6.01 -3.66 -0.47
N ALA A 81 -6.96 -3.74 -1.40
CA ALA A 81 -7.15 -2.75 -2.46
C ALA A 81 -8.41 -1.92 -2.20
N PHE A 82 -8.31 -0.61 -2.39
CA PHE A 82 -9.39 0.37 -2.20
C PHE A 82 -9.63 1.13 -3.52
N PRO A 83 -10.45 0.59 -4.44
CA PRO A 83 -10.78 1.26 -5.69
C PRO A 83 -11.45 2.63 -5.46
N MET A 84 -11.46 3.46 -6.51
CA MET A 84 -12.16 4.74 -6.50
C MET A 84 -13.60 4.58 -6.03
N GLY A 85 -14.03 5.47 -5.12
CA GLY A 85 -15.39 5.43 -4.55
C GLY A 85 -15.55 4.54 -3.33
N THR A 86 -14.49 3.85 -2.86
CA THR A 86 -14.55 3.09 -1.60
C THR A 86 -14.98 4.00 -0.43
N PRO A 87 -16.06 3.68 0.30
CA PRO A 87 -16.51 4.51 1.42
C PRO A 87 -15.49 4.58 2.56
N LEU A 88 -15.29 5.77 3.13
CA LEU A 88 -14.38 5.97 4.26
C LEU A 88 -14.62 4.98 5.43
N PRO A 89 -15.88 4.66 5.84
CA PRO A 89 -16.10 3.69 6.90
C PRO A 89 -15.50 2.30 6.61
N GLU A 90 -15.48 1.87 5.35
CA GLU A 90 -14.90 0.60 4.93
C GLU A 90 -13.37 0.62 5.02
N ILE A 91 -12.76 1.73 4.61
CA ILE A 91 -11.31 1.96 4.77
C ILE A 91 -10.97 1.91 6.26
N VAL A 92 -11.66 2.68 7.09
CA VAL A 92 -11.43 2.72 8.55
C VAL A 92 -11.57 1.33 9.18
N LYS A 93 -12.56 0.54 8.75
CA LYS A 93 -12.75 -0.84 9.24
C LYS A 93 -11.54 -1.72 8.93
N ALA A 94 -10.90 -1.52 7.78
CA ALA A 94 -9.71 -2.28 7.39
C ALA A 94 -8.52 -2.06 8.34
N PHE A 95 -8.41 -0.88 8.95
CA PHE A 95 -7.32 -0.53 9.86
C PHE A 95 -7.67 -0.73 11.34
N LYS A 96 -8.95 -0.91 11.69
CA LYS A 96 -9.39 -1.13 13.08
C LYS A 96 -9.31 -2.59 13.55
N GLY A 97 -9.14 -3.56 12.65
CA GLY A 97 -9.18 -5.00 12.95
C GLY A 97 -7.83 -5.68 13.14
N SER A 98 -6.76 -4.92 13.37
CA SER A 98 -5.40 -5.45 13.64
C SER A 98 -4.96 -5.26 15.09
N VAL A 99 -5.91 -5.14 16.02
CA VAL A 99 -5.71 -5.12 17.48
C VAL A 99 -6.47 -6.28 18.10
#